data_AF-A0A9X8MHW1-F1
#
_entry.id   AF-A0A9X8MHW1-F1
#
_cell.length_a   1.000
_cell.length_b   1.000
_cell.length_c   1.000
_cell.angle_alpha   90.00
_cell.angle_beta   90.00
_cell.angle_gamma   90.00
#
_symmetry.space_group_name_H-M   'P 1'
#
loop_
_entity.id
_entity.type
_entity.pdbx_description
1 polymer ?
#
loop_
_entity_poly.entity_id
_entity_poly.type
_entity_poly.pdbx_seq_one_letter_code
_entity_poly.pdbx_strand_id
1 'polypeptide(L)'
;MANQWFRMYSEFATDPKVQMLSESDQRRFIMLLCLRCSNGDVTLHDEEVAFQLRISNEEWNKTKRILIDRGLIDEDAKPCAWDKRQYVSDSSTARVAAHRASKKKARKQACNVSVTPPDTDTDTDTDTEQEPPLPPEGEKPTKPASGFDPIQACPANVSPAVWAKWVQCRKEQGKPLKKTTCEAQAKLLEDHPDPDAVVQASINAGWQGLFPQGLANVHPISDASRPRIVKGTRDTKPPKTRPGDFHHWNMAENRWELMNEEWNEPNSGKSWEYLRRIGEA
;
A
#
# COMPACT_ATOMS: atom_id res chain seq x y z
N MET A 1 5.79 -11.76 18.16
CA MET A 1 6.50 -11.25 16.97
C MET A 1 6.54 -9.74 17.07
N ALA A 2 7.65 -9.14 16.65
CA ALA A 2 7.86 -7.70 16.56
C ALA A 2 6.86 -7.02 15.61
N ASN A 3 6.36 -5.84 15.97
CA ASN A 3 5.62 -5.01 15.03
C ASN A 3 6.63 -4.35 14.08
N GLN A 4 6.38 -4.39 12.78
CA GLN A 4 7.29 -3.84 11.76
C GLN A 4 7.11 -2.32 11.54
N TRP A 5 6.11 -1.73 12.20
CA TRP A 5 5.72 -0.34 12.03
C TRP A 5 4.94 0.13 13.25
N PHE A 6 5.00 1.43 13.53
CA PHE A 6 4.20 2.11 14.54
C PHE A 6 3.52 3.32 13.91
N ARG A 7 2.38 3.75 14.46
CA ARG A 7 1.70 4.97 14.02
C ARG A 7 2.43 6.21 14.53
N MET A 8 2.84 7.06 13.60
CA MET A 8 3.31 8.41 13.88
C MET A 8 2.16 9.41 13.69
N TYR A 9 1.89 10.22 14.70
CA TYR A 9 0.80 11.20 14.67
C TYR A 9 1.37 12.59 14.31
N SER A 10 0.60 13.36 13.54
CA SER A 10 0.98 14.73 13.15
C SER A 10 1.17 15.67 14.34
N GLU A 11 0.52 15.38 15.46
CA GLU A 11 0.69 16.08 16.74
C GLU A 11 2.15 16.17 17.19
N PHE A 12 3.02 15.27 16.74
CA PHE A 12 4.45 15.35 17.04
C PHE A 12 5.08 16.68 16.64
N ALA A 13 4.60 17.30 15.55
CA ALA A 13 5.09 18.59 15.08
C ALA A 13 4.60 19.78 15.93
N THR A 14 3.58 19.59 16.77
CA THR A 14 2.96 20.67 17.55
C THR A 14 2.90 20.40 19.05
N ASP A 15 3.25 19.20 19.51
CA ASP A 15 3.26 18.82 20.93
C ASP A 15 4.30 19.66 21.68
N PRO A 16 3.89 20.49 22.66
CA PRO A 16 4.82 21.34 23.40
C PRO A 16 5.93 20.56 24.08
N LYS A 17 5.66 19.33 24.54
CA LYS A 17 6.67 18.50 25.21
C LYS A 17 7.79 18.11 24.26
N VAL A 18 7.44 17.79 23.02
CA VAL A 18 8.37 17.41 21.94
C VAL A 18 9.08 18.64 21.39
N GLN A 19 8.35 19.72 21.13
CA GLN A 19 8.91 20.96 20.58
C GLN A 19 9.89 21.65 21.54
N MET A 20 9.76 21.42 22.85
CA MET A 20 10.73 21.89 23.86
C MET A 20 11.98 21.01 24.00
N LEU A 21 12.13 19.95 23.19
CA LEU A 21 13.34 19.12 23.15
C LEU A 21 14.30 19.63 22.06
N SER A 22 15.59 19.38 22.26
CA SER A 22 16.59 19.54 21.19
C SER A 22 16.30 18.58 20.04
N GLU A 23 16.70 18.91 18.81
CA GLU A 23 16.53 18.03 17.64
C GLU A 23 17.17 16.64 17.86
N SER A 24 18.29 16.61 18.60
CA SER A 24 18.96 15.37 18.98
C SER A 24 18.09 14.50 19.89
N ASP A 25 17.42 15.09 20.88
CA ASP A 25 16.55 14.36 21.81
C ASP A 25 15.23 13.96 21.15
N GLN A 26 14.70 14.76 20.22
CA GLN A 26 13.56 14.39 19.38
C GLN A 26 13.88 13.15 18.53
N ARG A 27 15.05 13.13 17.87
CA ARG A 27 15.52 11.95 17.13
C ARG A 27 15.68 10.74 18.03
N ARG A 28 16.29 10.92 19.21
CA ARG A 28 16.50 9.83 20.19
C ARG A 28 15.16 9.27 20.68
N PHE A 29 14.17 10.12 20.93
CA PHE A 29 12.82 9.68 21.29
C PHE A 29 12.16 8.86 20.18
N ILE A 30 12.25 9.31 18.91
CA ILE A 30 11.74 8.52 17.77
C ILE A 30 12.44 7.15 17.69
N MET A 31 13.76 7.11 17.89
CA MET A 31 14.50 5.85 17.90
C MET A 31 14.03 4.90 19.02
N LEU A 32 13.68 5.41 20.21
CA LEU A 32 13.08 4.60 21.27
C LEU A 32 11.73 4.02 20.85
N LEU A 33 10.90 4.79 20.15
CA LEU A 33 9.64 4.28 19.58
C LEU A 33 9.90 3.14 18.59
N CYS A 34 10.92 3.25 17.75
CA CYS A 34 11.34 2.18 16.83
C CYS A 34 11.80 0.92 17.59
N LEU A 35 12.64 1.07 18.62
CA LEU A 35 13.15 -0.03 19.42
C LEU A 35 12.03 -0.76 20.18
N ARG A 36 11.07 -0.01 20.74
CA ARG A 36 9.87 -0.58 21.35
C ARG A 36 9.03 -1.34 20.33
N CYS A 37 8.89 -0.78 19.13
CA CYS A 37 8.17 -1.42 18.03
C CYS A 37 8.78 -2.78 17.65
N SER A 38 10.12 -2.84 17.51
CA SER A 38 10.84 -4.05 17.12
C SER A 38 10.95 -5.07 18.25
N ASN A 39 11.09 -4.64 19.50
CA ASN A 39 11.41 -5.55 20.60
C ASN A 39 10.18 -5.98 21.42
N GLY A 40 9.00 -5.40 21.13
CA GLY A 40 7.77 -5.73 21.83
C GLY A 40 7.85 -5.30 23.30
N ASP A 41 7.44 -6.19 24.22
CA ASP A 41 7.41 -5.85 25.66
C ASP A 41 8.74 -5.98 26.41
N VAL A 42 9.84 -6.27 25.69
CA VAL A 42 11.14 -6.48 26.33
C VAL A 42 11.65 -5.15 26.88
N THR A 43 11.91 -5.12 28.19
CA THR A 43 12.63 -4.04 28.86
C THR A 43 14.07 -4.06 28.37
N LEU A 44 14.48 -3.00 27.65
CA LEU A 44 15.87 -2.84 27.25
C LEU A 44 16.65 -2.24 28.41
N HIS A 45 17.83 -2.80 28.68
CA HIS A 45 18.75 -2.20 29.64
C HIS A 45 19.34 -0.90 29.07
N ASP A 46 19.66 0.05 29.94
CA ASP A 46 20.18 1.37 29.52
C ASP A 46 21.43 1.28 28.63
N GLU A 47 22.29 0.29 28.85
CA GLU A 47 23.48 0.04 28.03
C GLU A 47 23.11 -0.40 26.60
N GLU A 48 22.10 -1.24 26.45
CA GLU A 48 21.61 -1.68 25.14
C GLU A 48 20.96 -0.51 24.40
N VAL A 49 20.21 0.33 25.11
CA VAL A 49 19.60 1.53 24.53
C VAL A 49 20.67 2.51 24.06
N ALA A 50 21.68 2.79 24.88
CA ALA A 50 22.80 3.66 24.51
C ALA A 50 23.55 3.12 23.29
N PHE A 51 23.80 1.81 23.25
CA PHE A 51 24.42 1.14 22.10
C PHE A 51 23.60 1.29 20.81
N GLN A 52 22.28 1.05 20.87
CA GLN A 52 21.39 1.18 19.71
C GLN A 52 21.26 2.64 19.23
N LEU A 53 21.29 3.59 20.15
CA LEU A 53 21.30 5.02 19.84
C LEU A 53 22.66 5.50 19.33
N ARG A 54 23.71 4.68 19.46
CA ARG A 54 25.12 4.98 19.13
C ARG A 54 25.65 6.22 19.87
N ILE A 55 25.36 6.29 21.16
CA ILE A 55 25.80 7.37 22.05
C ILE A 55 26.45 6.78 23.29
N SER A 56 27.16 7.63 24.04
CA SER A 56 27.72 7.22 25.33
C SER A 56 26.62 7.01 26.38
N ASN A 57 26.88 6.17 27.38
CA ASN A 57 25.97 5.96 28.52
C ASN A 57 25.70 7.28 29.28
N GLU A 58 26.67 8.18 29.35
CA GLU A 58 26.49 9.50 29.98
C GLU A 58 25.49 10.38 29.24
N GLU A 59 25.56 10.41 27.90
CA GLU A 59 24.61 11.13 27.05
C GLU A 59 23.23 10.50 27.09
N TRP A 60 23.15 9.17 27.10
CA TRP A 60 21.89 8.46 27.28
C TRP A 60 21.25 8.84 28.62
N ASN A 61 21.99 8.79 29.72
CA ASN A 61 21.47 9.16 31.04
C ASN A 61 20.98 10.61 31.11
N LYS A 62 21.66 11.55 30.45
CA LYS A 62 21.19 12.94 30.32
C LYS A 62 19.89 13.01 29.54
N THR A 63 19.82 12.34 28.38
CA THR A 63 18.63 12.28 27.53
C THR A 63 17.45 11.65 28.27
N LYS A 64 17.68 10.51 28.94
CA LYS A 64 16.68 9.76 29.70
C LYS A 64 16.03 10.63 30.77
N ARG A 65 16.83 11.38 31.55
CA ARG A 65 16.31 12.32 32.55
C ARG A 65 15.41 13.39 31.94
N ILE A 66 15.79 13.97 30.80
CA ILE A 66 14.98 14.98 30.11
C ILE A 66 13.66 14.38 29.61
N LEU A 67 13.71 13.18 29.02
CA LEU A 67 12.51 12.51 28.51
C LEU A 67 11.55 12.07 29.62
N ILE A 68 12.08 11.63 30.77
CA ILE A 68 11.29 11.31 31.97
C ILE A 68 10.66 12.57 32.57
N ASP A 69 11.43 13.66 32.71
CA ASP A 69 10.95 14.94 33.24
C ASP A 69 9.76 15.51 32.45
N ARG A 70 9.78 15.33 31.12
CA ARG A 70 8.67 15.71 30.22
C ARG A 70 7.52 14.70 30.20
N GLY A 71 7.68 13.54 30.84
CA GLY A 71 6.70 12.45 30.85
C GLY A 71 6.46 11.85 29.47
N LEU A 72 7.53 11.74 28.66
CA LEU A 72 7.50 11.06 27.36
C LEU A 72 7.83 9.57 27.49
N ILE A 73 8.72 9.23 28.43
CA ILE A 73 9.12 7.85 28.75
C ILE A 73 9.07 7.61 30.27
N ASP A 74 9.01 6.34 30.68
CA ASP A 74 9.14 5.90 32.07
C ASP A 74 10.60 5.57 32.46
N GLU A 75 10.79 5.10 33.69
CA GLU A 75 12.10 4.68 34.23
C GLU A 75 12.72 3.50 33.45
N ASP A 76 11.89 2.67 32.82
CA ASP A 76 12.28 1.53 31.97
C ASP A 76 12.49 1.94 30.50
N ALA A 77 12.53 3.24 30.20
CA ALA A 77 12.62 3.79 28.85
C ALA A 77 11.46 3.39 27.91
N LYS A 78 10.30 3.03 28.46
CA LYS A 78 9.08 2.75 27.71
C LYS A 78 8.29 4.04 27.49
N PRO A 79 7.77 4.28 26.27
CA PRO A 79 6.95 5.46 26.00
C PRO A 79 5.61 5.42 26.77
N CYS A 80 5.33 6.42 27.60
CA CYS A 80 4.14 6.42 28.47
C CYS A 80 2.80 6.39 27.70
N ALA A 81 2.77 6.95 26.49
CA ALA A 81 1.57 7.04 25.66
C ALA A 81 1.48 5.90 24.62
N TRP A 82 2.28 4.84 24.75
CA TRP A 82 2.36 3.77 23.74
C TRP A 82 1.01 3.09 23.49
N ASP A 83 0.38 2.53 24.53
CA ASP A 83 -0.85 1.73 24.38
C ASP A 83 -2.06 2.57 23.92
N LYS A 84 -2.05 3.87 24.21
CA LYS A 84 -3.07 4.80 23.72
C LYS A 84 -2.92 5.08 22.22
N ARG A 85 -1.69 5.04 21.70
CA ARG A 85 -1.35 5.44 20.33
C ARG A 85 -1.13 4.26 19.40
N GLN A 86 -0.78 3.09 19.92
CA GLN A 86 -0.52 1.86 19.18
C GLN A 86 -1.57 0.81 19.53
N TYR A 87 -2.42 0.44 18.56
CA TYR A 87 -3.49 -0.52 18.80
C TYR A 87 -2.99 -1.95 18.64
N VAL A 88 -3.37 -2.84 19.56
CA VAL A 88 -3.03 -4.27 19.49
C VAL A 88 -3.55 -4.93 18.19
N SER A 89 -4.64 -4.41 17.62
CA SER A 89 -5.17 -4.86 16.32
C SER A 89 -4.21 -4.70 15.15
N ASP A 90 -3.24 -3.80 15.25
CA ASP A 90 -2.23 -3.58 14.21
C ASP A 90 -1.21 -4.71 14.14
N SER A 91 -1.10 -5.50 15.22
CA SER A 91 -0.35 -6.73 15.22
C SER A 91 -1.10 -7.80 14.44
N SER A 92 -0.77 -7.93 13.15
CA SER A 92 -1.31 -8.99 12.28
C SER A 92 -0.89 -10.41 12.70
N THR A 93 0.00 -10.52 13.69
CA THR A 93 0.62 -11.76 14.18
C THR A 93 -0.40 -12.78 14.67
N ALA A 94 -1.33 -12.38 15.54
CA ALA A 94 -2.30 -13.30 16.12
C ALA A 94 -3.30 -13.82 15.06
N ARG A 95 -3.78 -12.92 14.19
CA ARG A 95 -4.69 -13.27 13.09
C ARG A 95 -4.03 -14.20 12.07
N VAL A 96 -2.78 -13.93 11.70
CA VAL A 96 -2.03 -14.76 10.76
C VAL A 96 -1.67 -16.10 11.39
N ALA A 97 -1.28 -16.14 12.67
CA ALA A 97 -1.01 -17.38 13.39
C ALA A 97 -2.27 -18.26 13.49
N ALA A 98 -3.42 -17.68 13.85
CA ALA A 98 -4.69 -18.39 13.88
C ALA A 98 -5.09 -18.91 12.48
N HIS A 99 -4.94 -18.09 11.44
CA HIS A 99 -5.20 -18.51 10.06
C HIS A 99 -4.27 -19.67 9.62
N ARG A 100 -2.97 -19.58 9.91
CA ARG A 100 -1.99 -20.65 9.63
C ARG A 100 -2.31 -21.92 10.42
N ALA A 101 -2.67 -21.80 11.70
CA ALA A 101 -3.06 -22.93 12.55
C ALA A 101 -4.33 -23.61 12.02
N SER A 102 -5.35 -22.84 11.62
CA SER A 102 -6.57 -23.36 10.99
C SER A 102 -6.26 -24.08 9.67
N LYS A 103 -5.40 -23.52 8.81
CA LYS A 103 -4.94 -24.22 7.59
C LYS A 103 -4.18 -25.51 7.89
N LYS A 104 -3.30 -25.51 8.90
CA LYS A 104 -2.56 -26.71 9.33
C LYS A 104 -3.49 -27.78 9.89
N LYS A 105 -4.51 -27.39 10.67
CA LYS A 105 -5.53 -28.30 11.21
C LYS A 105 -6.41 -28.87 10.10
N ALA A 106 -6.85 -28.05 9.15
CA ALA A 106 -7.60 -28.51 7.99
C ALA A 106 -6.79 -29.50 7.12
N ARG A 107 -5.50 -29.23 6.90
CA ARG A 107 -4.60 -30.15 6.17
C ARG A 107 -4.40 -31.47 6.92
N LYS A 108 -4.31 -31.45 8.25
CA LYS A 108 -4.21 -32.65 9.09
C LYS A 108 -5.53 -33.45 9.18
N GLN A 109 -6.68 -32.80 9.10
CA GLN A 109 -7.97 -33.48 9.09
C GLN A 109 -8.25 -34.17 7.75
N ALA A 110 -7.77 -33.60 6.63
CA ALA A 110 -7.89 -34.21 5.31
C ALA A 110 -7.05 -35.49 5.12
N CYS A 111 -6.10 -35.79 6.02
CA CYS A 111 -5.29 -37.01 5.97
C CYS A 111 -5.65 -38.05 7.05
N ASN A 112 -6.75 -37.87 7.79
CA ASN A 112 -7.26 -38.89 8.72
C ASN A 112 -8.33 -39.77 8.04
N VAL A 113 -7.96 -40.41 6.93
CA VAL A 113 -8.57 -41.69 6.53
C VAL A 113 -7.58 -42.77 6.97
N SER A 114 -7.97 -43.46 8.04
CA SER A 114 -7.25 -44.54 8.70
C SER A 114 -6.84 -45.66 7.75
N VAL A 115 -5.55 -46.04 7.73
CA VAL A 115 -5.02 -47.42 7.94
C VAL A 115 -3.50 -47.36 8.31
N THR A 116 -3.18 -47.49 9.61
CA THR A 116 -1.95 -48.04 10.30
C THR A 116 -0.52 -47.43 10.08
N PRO A 117 0.51 -47.68 10.95
CA PRO A 117 1.14 -46.64 11.79
C PRO A 117 2.71 -46.62 11.70
N PRO A 118 3.44 -46.00 12.65
CA PRO A 118 4.39 -44.91 12.42
C PRO A 118 5.82 -45.37 12.05
N ASP A 119 6.51 -44.60 11.21
CA ASP A 119 7.97 -44.57 11.23
C ASP A 119 8.49 -43.16 11.47
N THR A 120 9.42 -43.14 12.41
CA THR A 120 10.25 -42.04 12.85
C THR A 120 11.09 -41.57 11.68
N ASP A 121 11.14 -40.27 11.38
CA ASP A 121 12.41 -39.72 10.94
C ASP A 121 12.56 -38.22 11.19
N THR A 122 13.77 -37.93 11.61
CA THR A 122 14.33 -36.66 12.03
C THR A 122 14.89 -35.93 10.81
N ASP A 123 14.79 -34.60 10.86
CA ASP A 123 15.78 -33.64 10.36
C ASP A 123 15.80 -33.14 8.90
N THR A 124 16.18 -31.85 8.87
CA THR A 124 16.99 -31.13 7.87
C THR A 124 16.32 -30.44 6.67
N ASP A 125 16.42 -29.10 6.71
CA ASP A 125 16.43 -28.16 5.57
C ASP A 125 17.29 -28.67 4.41
N THR A 126 16.78 -28.68 3.17
CA THR A 126 17.58 -28.39 1.97
C THR A 126 16.68 -27.86 0.85
N ASP A 127 17.00 -26.64 0.47
CA ASP A 127 16.61 -25.92 -0.75
C ASP A 127 17.08 -26.69 -2.00
N THR A 128 16.19 -27.04 -2.93
CA THR A 128 16.54 -27.38 -4.31
C THR A 128 15.31 -27.21 -5.22
N GLU A 129 15.43 -26.28 -6.17
CA GLU A 129 14.58 -26.12 -7.35
C GLU A 129 14.45 -27.42 -8.15
N GLN A 130 13.21 -27.83 -8.48
CA GLN A 130 12.90 -28.51 -9.74
C GLN A 130 11.36 -28.60 -9.96
N GLU A 131 10.88 -27.92 -10.99
CA GLU A 131 9.69 -28.28 -11.78
C GLU A 131 10.12 -29.13 -13.00
N PRO A 132 9.24 -29.79 -13.77
CA PRO A 132 7.91 -30.38 -13.51
C PRO A 132 7.80 -31.83 -14.11
N PRO A 133 6.67 -32.58 -13.99
CA PRO A 133 5.65 -32.55 -15.05
C PRO A 133 4.17 -32.77 -14.58
N LEU A 134 3.22 -32.19 -15.33
CA LEU A 134 1.77 -32.46 -15.30
C LEU A 134 1.41 -33.73 -16.12
N PRO A 135 0.13 -34.17 -16.21
CA PRO A 135 -0.75 -34.79 -15.22
C PRO A 135 -1.25 -36.20 -15.72
N PRO A 136 -2.20 -36.87 -15.04
CA PRO A 136 -3.50 -37.00 -15.71
C PRO A 136 -4.72 -36.79 -14.80
N GLU A 137 -5.79 -36.42 -15.48
CA GLU A 137 -7.15 -36.19 -15.00
C GLU A 137 -7.75 -37.38 -14.23
N GLY A 138 -8.54 -37.06 -13.20
CA GLY A 138 -9.28 -38.05 -12.41
C GLY A 138 -10.09 -37.42 -11.27
N GLU A 139 -11.21 -36.80 -11.65
CA GLU A 139 -12.48 -36.60 -10.93
C GLU A 139 -12.53 -36.32 -9.40
N LYS A 140 -13.22 -35.23 -9.09
CA LYS A 140 -13.66 -34.74 -7.76
C LYS A 140 -14.67 -35.67 -7.08
N PRO A 141 -14.90 -35.48 -5.77
CA PRO A 141 -16.27 -35.32 -5.27
C PRO A 141 -16.54 -33.93 -4.65
N THR A 142 -17.61 -33.31 -5.16
CA THR A 142 -18.30 -32.08 -4.72
C THR A 142 -19.00 -32.22 -3.35
N LYS A 143 -19.22 -31.17 -2.54
CA LYS A 143 -20.40 -30.25 -2.54
C LYS A 143 -20.34 -29.23 -1.37
N PRO A 144 -21.16 -28.15 -1.32
CA PRO A 144 -21.90 -27.48 -2.40
C PRO A 144 -21.53 -25.97 -2.48
N ALA A 145 -21.12 -25.50 -3.65
CA ALA A 145 -21.32 -24.10 -4.02
C ALA A 145 -22.41 -24.10 -5.09
N SER A 146 -23.49 -23.37 -4.84
CA SER A 146 -24.56 -23.08 -5.78
C SER A 146 -24.01 -22.86 -7.20
N GLY A 147 -24.47 -23.68 -8.14
CA GLY A 147 -23.98 -23.78 -9.51
C GLY A 147 -24.08 -22.46 -10.27
N PHE A 148 -22.96 -21.74 -10.31
CA PHE A 148 -22.78 -20.63 -11.22
C PHE A 148 -21.57 -20.96 -12.10
N ASP A 149 -21.83 -21.28 -13.36
CA ASP A 149 -20.80 -21.51 -14.36
C ASP A 149 -20.44 -20.17 -15.00
N PRO A 150 -19.26 -19.59 -14.72
CA PRO A 150 -18.89 -18.26 -15.22
C PRO A 150 -18.76 -18.23 -16.75
N ILE A 151 -18.63 -19.39 -17.39
CA ILE A 151 -18.59 -19.56 -18.84
C ILE A 151 -19.97 -19.32 -19.46
N GLN A 152 -21.07 -19.64 -18.75
CA GLN A 152 -22.44 -19.39 -19.23
C GLN A 152 -22.88 -17.94 -19.05
N ALA A 153 -22.22 -17.16 -18.19
CA ALA A 153 -22.46 -15.73 -17.98
C ALA A 153 -21.58 -14.86 -18.88
N CYS A 154 -21.34 -15.31 -20.12
CA CYS A 154 -20.62 -14.55 -21.12
C CYS A 154 -21.45 -13.32 -21.54
N PRO A 155 -20.87 -12.11 -21.58
CA PRO A 155 -21.50 -10.95 -22.19
C PRO A 155 -21.77 -11.23 -23.68
N ALA A 156 -22.92 -10.79 -24.21
CA ALA A 156 -23.29 -11.01 -25.61
C ALA A 156 -22.29 -10.38 -26.62
N ASN A 157 -21.55 -9.36 -26.19
CA ASN A 157 -20.62 -8.61 -27.03
C ASN A 157 -19.17 -9.13 -26.98
N VAL A 158 -18.84 -10.11 -26.13
CA VAL A 158 -17.48 -10.69 -26.01
C VAL A 158 -17.43 -12.06 -26.65
N SER A 159 -16.36 -12.35 -27.40
CA SER A 159 -16.14 -13.68 -27.96
C SER A 159 -16.05 -14.74 -26.85
N PRO A 160 -16.80 -15.86 -26.95
CA PRO A 160 -16.78 -16.93 -25.95
C PRO A 160 -15.37 -17.48 -25.67
N ALA A 161 -14.48 -17.45 -26.68
CA ALA A 161 -13.09 -17.88 -26.54
C ALA A 161 -12.25 -16.92 -25.69
N VAL A 162 -12.48 -15.61 -25.81
CA VAL A 162 -11.80 -14.57 -25.03
C VAL A 162 -12.31 -14.56 -23.59
N TRP A 163 -13.62 -14.74 -23.41
CA TRP A 163 -14.22 -14.89 -22.09
C TRP A 163 -13.73 -16.15 -21.35
N ALA A 164 -13.58 -17.28 -22.06
CA ALA A 164 -13.02 -18.50 -21.48
C ALA A 164 -11.60 -18.30 -20.94
N LYS A 165 -10.75 -17.58 -21.69
CA LYS A 165 -9.40 -17.20 -21.23
C LYS A 165 -9.43 -16.33 -19.98
N TRP A 166 -10.38 -15.38 -19.90
CA TRP A 166 -10.58 -14.55 -18.71
C TRP A 166 -10.99 -15.38 -17.48
N VAL A 167 -11.95 -16.29 -17.64
CA VAL A 167 -12.40 -17.20 -16.58
C VAL A 167 -11.24 -18.09 -16.10
N GLN A 168 -10.41 -18.59 -17.02
CA GLN A 168 -9.22 -19.39 -16.70
C GLN A 168 -8.18 -18.58 -15.92
N CYS A 169 -7.82 -17.38 -16.39
CA CYS A 169 -6.87 -16.49 -15.72
C CYS A 169 -7.32 -16.18 -14.27
N ARG A 170 -8.63 -15.97 -14.06
CA ARG A 170 -9.20 -15.74 -12.72
C ARG A 170 -9.16 -16.96 -11.81
N LYS A 171 -9.28 -18.15 -12.38
CA LYS A 171 -9.14 -19.43 -11.66
C LYS A 171 -7.69 -19.65 -11.23
N GLU A 172 -6.73 -19.38 -12.12
CA GLU A 172 -5.29 -19.47 -11.85
C GLU A 172 -4.85 -18.47 -10.77
N GLN A 173 -5.39 -17.25 -10.77
CA GLN A 173 -5.16 -16.25 -9.71
C GLN A 173 -5.87 -16.57 -8.38
N GLY A 174 -6.57 -17.71 -8.27
CA GLY A 174 -7.27 -18.12 -7.05
C GLY A 174 -8.50 -17.27 -6.69
N LYS A 175 -9.02 -16.47 -7.64
CA LYS A 175 -10.15 -15.55 -7.45
C LYS A 175 -11.24 -15.82 -8.49
N PRO A 176 -11.98 -16.95 -8.38
CA PRO A 176 -13.02 -17.31 -9.34
C PRO A 176 -14.10 -16.21 -9.42
N LEU A 177 -14.62 -15.99 -10.63
CA LEU A 177 -15.63 -14.99 -10.88
C LEU A 177 -16.95 -15.36 -10.19
N LYS A 178 -17.57 -14.36 -9.56
CA LYS A 178 -18.90 -14.47 -8.94
C LYS A 178 -19.97 -13.97 -9.92
N LYS A 179 -21.21 -14.43 -9.77
CA LYS A 179 -22.36 -13.99 -10.57
C LYS A 179 -22.49 -12.46 -10.68
N THR A 180 -22.40 -11.77 -9.54
CA THR A 180 -22.45 -10.31 -9.46
C THR A 180 -21.33 -9.61 -10.24
N THR A 181 -20.15 -10.24 -10.32
CA THR A 181 -19.01 -9.71 -11.05
C THR A 181 -19.18 -9.91 -12.56
N CYS A 182 -19.70 -11.07 -12.99
CA CYS A 182 -20.01 -11.30 -14.40
C CYS A 182 -21.10 -10.34 -14.91
N GLU A 183 -22.16 -10.11 -14.13
CA GLU A 183 -23.23 -9.16 -14.48
C GLU A 183 -22.70 -7.72 -14.58
N ALA A 184 -21.86 -7.29 -13.64
CA ALA A 184 -21.24 -5.96 -13.68
C ALA A 184 -20.26 -5.81 -14.86
N GLN A 185 -19.49 -6.85 -15.17
CA GLN A 185 -18.57 -6.88 -16.30
C GLN A 185 -19.32 -6.89 -17.64
N ALA A 186 -20.44 -7.63 -17.73
CA ALA A 186 -21.28 -7.63 -18.92
C ALA A 186 -21.84 -6.23 -19.20
N LYS A 187 -22.43 -5.57 -18.19
CA LYS A 187 -22.94 -4.21 -18.32
C LYS A 187 -21.87 -3.19 -18.72
N LEU A 188 -20.63 -3.38 -18.26
CA LEU A 188 -19.49 -2.51 -18.58
C LEU A 188 -19.00 -2.68 -20.03
N LEU A 189 -19.20 -3.86 -20.61
CA LEU A 189 -18.78 -4.21 -21.97
C LEU A 189 -19.92 -4.08 -23.00
N GLU A 190 -21.17 -3.90 -22.56
CA GLU A 190 -22.34 -3.69 -23.43
C GLU A 190 -22.20 -2.45 -24.33
N ASP A 191 -21.61 -1.36 -23.81
CA ASP A 191 -21.48 -0.08 -24.53
C ASP A 191 -20.15 0.09 -25.29
N HIS A 192 -19.25 -0.91 -25.29
CA HIS A 192 -17.91 -0.76 -25.85
C HIS A 192 -17.80 -1.28 -27.31
N PRO A 193 -17.15 -0.54 -28.23
CA PRO A 193 -17.01 -0.95 -29.63
C PRO A 193 -16.09 -2.16 -29.85
N ASP A 194 -15.15 -2.42 -28.94
CA ASP A 194 -14.27 -3.60 -28.98
C ASP A 194 -14.02 -4.17 -27.56
N PRO A 195 -14.94 -4.97 -27.02
CA PRO A 195 -14.83 -5.50 -25.68
C PRO A 195 -13.83 -6.67 -25.58
N ASP A 196 -13.48 -7.31 -26.71
CA ASP A 196 -12.48 -8.39 -26.75
C ASP A 196 -11.07 -7.87 -26.46
N ALA A 197 -10.69 -6.73 -27.06
CA ALA A 197 -9.40 -6.09 -26.79
C ALA A 197 -9.24 -5.70 -25.31
N VAL A 198 -10.32 -5.27 -24.65
CA VAL A 198 -10.31 -4.88 -23.23
C VAL A 198 -10.02 -6.07 -22.32
N VAL A 199 -10.63 -7.22 -22.61
CA VAL A 199 -10.40 -8.46 -21.87
C VAL A 199 -8.98 -8.95 -22.07
N GLN A 200 -8.48 -8.94 -23.31
CA GLN A 200 -7.09 -9.32 -23.61
C GLN A 200 -6.08 -8.38 -22.94
N ALA A 201 -6.31 -7.06 -22.95
CA ALA A 201 -5.47 -6.09 -22.28
C ALA A 201 -5.41 -6.34 -20.76
N SER A 202 -6.55 -6.64 -20.13
CA SER A 202 -6.59 -6.98 -18.70
C SER A 202 -5.84 -8.26 -18.37
N ILE A 203 -5.92 -9.28 -19.23
CA ILE A 203 -5.19 -10.55 -19.06
C ILE A 203 -3.69 -10.29 -19.19
N ASN A 204 -3.25 -9.59 -20.24
CA ASN A 204 -1.85 -9.29 -20.50
C ASN A 204 -1.22 -8.43 -19.40
N ALA A 205 -1.99 -7.51 -18.81
CA ALA A 205 -1.54 -6.65 -17.71
C ALA A 205 -1.70 -7.29 -16.31
N GLY A 206 -2.29 -8.49 -16.22
CA GLY A 206 -2.53 -9.18 -14.94
C GLY A 206 -3.52 -8.47 -14.01
N TRP A 207 -4.42 -7.64 -14.56
CA TRP A 207 -5.35 -6.86 -13.76
C TRP A 207 -6.51 -7.70 -13.21
N GLN A 208 -7.01 -7.30 -12.05
CA GLN A 208 -8.11 -7.99 -11.38
C GLN A 208 -9.50 -7.59 -11.90
N GLY A 209 -9.59 -6.64 -12.84
CA GLY A 209 -10.86 -6.11 -13.37
C GLY A 209 -10.72 -5.70 -14.83
N LEU A 210 -11.86 -5.55 -15.51
CA LEU A 210 -11.91 -5.09 -16.90
C LEU A 210 -12.06 -3.57 -16.92
N PHE A 211 -11.26 -2.91 -17.74
CA PHE A 211 -11.21 -1.44 -17.84
C PHE A 211 -11.36 -1.03 -19.31
N PRO A 212 -12.60 -0.91 -19.83
CA PRO A 212 -12.86 -0.58 -21.22
C PRO A 212 -12.53 0.87 -21.57
N GLN A 213 -12.63 1.77 -20.58
CA GLN A 213 -11.91 3.03 -20.64
C GLN A 213 -10.44 2.71 -20.39
N GLY A 214 -9.68 2.57 -21.49
CA GLY A 214 -8.23 2.46 -21.42
C GLY A 214 -7.69 3.50 -20.45
N LEU A 215 -6.76 3.08 -19.59
CA LEU A 215 -6.14 3.96 -18.62
C LEU A 215 -5.48 5.16 -19.33
N ALA A 216 -6.24 6.24 -19.49
CA ALA A 216 -5.74 7.60 -19.38
C ALA A 216 -5.28 7.91 -17.93
N ASN A 217 -5.23 6.90 -17.08
CA ASN A 217 -4.59 6.88 -15.78
C ASN A 217 -3.29 6.05 -15.83
N VAL A 218 -2.47 6.24 -16.86
CA VAL A 218 -1.06 6.52 -16.53
C VAL A 218 -1.18 7.72 -15.60
N HIS A 219 -0.77 7.62 -14.32
CA HIS A 219 -0.55 8.85 -13.56
C HIS A 219 0.23 9.75 -14.51
N PRO A 220 -0.31 10.90 -14.96
CA PRO A 220 0.47 11.71 -15.86
C PRO A 220 1.77 11.92 -15.10
N ILE A 221 2.89 11.46 -15.69
CA ILE A 221 4.19 12.02 -15.33
C ILE A 221 3.89 13.50 -15.33
N SER A 222 3.87 14.10 -14.14
CA SER A 222 3.26 15.40 -13.94
C SER A 222 3.92 16.31 -14.95
N ASP A 223 3.19 16.65 -16.00
CA ASP A 223 3.66 17.50 -17.07
C ASP A 223 3.95 18.82 -16.37
N ALA A 224 5.22 19.07 -16.04
CA ALA A 224 5.64 20.19 -15.20
C ALA A 224 5.27 21.54 -15.85
N SER A 225 4.98 21.50 -17.16
CA SER A 225 4.46 22.53 -18.02
C SER A 225 2.99 22.89 -17.77
N ARG A 226 2.20 22.01 -17.12
CA ARG A 226 0.79 22.26 -16.82
C ARG A 226 0.64 22.98 -15.48
N PRO A 227 -0.07 24.11 -15.43
CA PRO A 227 -0.29 24.84 -14.19
C PRO A 227 -0.98 23.95 -13.16
N ARG A 228 -0.44 23.92 -11.95
CA ARG A 228 -1.01 23.12 -10.86
C ARG A 228 -2.30 23.79 -10.42
N ILE A 229 -3.43 23.12 -10.65
CA ILE A 229 -4.75 23.64 -10.25
C ILE A 229 -4.85 23.59 -8.72
N VAL A 230 -4.78 24.75 -8.07
CA VAL A 230 -4.95 24.87 -6.61
C VAL A 230 -6.38 25.34 -6.34
N LYS A 231 -7.10 24.66 -5.44
CA LYS A 231 -8.44 25.08 -5.01
C LYS A 231 -8.35 26.43 -4.29
N GLY A 232 -9.03 27.45 -4.80
CA GLY A 232 -9.10 28.79 -4.18
C GLY A 232 -10.33 29.59 -4.63
N THR A 233 -10.77 30.54 -3.80
CA THR A 233 -11.82 31.52 -4.12
C THR A 233 -11.25 32.78 -4.77
N ARG A 234 -12.08 33.55 -5.49
CA ARG A 234 -11.67 34.76 -6.25
C ARG A 234 -10.85 35.76 -5.40
N ASP A 235 -11.19 35.88 -4.12
CA ASP A 235 -10.61 36.87 -3.20
C ASP A 235 -9.36 36.37 -2.46
N THR A 236 -8.97 35.10 -2.65
CA THR A 236 -7.85 34.47 -1.93
C THR A 236 -6.83 33.91 -2.90
N LYS A 237 -5.63 34.52 -2.94
CA LYS A 237 -4.51 33.99 -3.74
C LYS A 237 -4.04 32.65 -3.15
N PRO A 238 -3.82 31.60 -3.97
CA PRO A 238 -3.30 30.34 -3.48
C PRO A 238 -1.88 30.51 -2.90
N PRO A 239 -1.44 29.66 -1.95
CA PRO A 239 -0.07 29.74 -1.44
C PRO A 239 0.95 29.36 -2.54
N LYS A 240 2.07 30.07 -2.59
CA LYS A 240 3.22 29.69 -3.42
C LYS A 240 3.89 28.46 -2.80
N THR A 241 4.19 27.45 -3.60
CA THR A 241 4.64 26.15 -3.09
C THR A 241 6.13 25.90 -3.30
N ARG A 242 6.72 26.57 -4.29
CA ARG A 242 8.13 26.45 -4.67
C ARG A 242 8.73 27.84 -4.92
N PRO A 243 10.05 28.01 -4.72
CA PRO A 243 10.77 29.18 -5.21
C PRO A 243 10.57 29.33 -6.73
N GLY A 244 10.32 30.55 -7.20
CA GLY A 244 9.98 30.82 -8.61
C GLY A 244 8.51 30.57 -8.97
N ASP A 245 7.64 30.20 -8.03
CA ASP A 245 6.20 30.15 -8.30
C ASP A 245 5.58 31.57 -8.37
N PHE A 246 4.71 31.79 -9.35
CA PHE A 246 3.92 33.01 -9.52
C PHE A 246 2.45 32.72 -9.79
N HIS A 247 1.61 33.72 -9.51
CA HIS A 247 0.16 33.66 -9.72
C HIS A 247 -0.19 34.19 -11.08
N HIS A 248 -0.81 33.37 -11.91
CA HIS A 248 -1.41 33.79 -13.16
C HIS A 248 -2.94 33.76 -13.03
N TRP A 249 -3.63 34.83 -13.44
CA TRP A 249 -5.08 34.86 -13.47
C TRP A 249 -5.57 34.42 -14.86
N ASN A 250 -6.18 33.25 -14.93
CA ASN A 250 -6.80 32.78 -16.15
C ASN A 250 -8.16 33.47 -16.32
N MET A 251 -8.23 34.43 -17.24
CA MET A 251 -9.43 35.21 -17.51
C MET A 251 -10.57 34.38 -18.11
N ALA A 252 -10.26 33.33 -18.90
CA ALA A 252 -11.28 32.51 -19.55
C ALA A 252 -12.00 31.60 -18.55
N GLU A 253 -11.27 31.07 -17.57
CA GLU A 253 -11.80 30.17 -16.56
C GLU A 253 -12.05 30.86 -15.21
N ASN A 254 -11.83 32.17 -15.13
CA ASN A 254 -12.06 33.02 -13.96
C ASN A 254 -11.45 32.42 -12.67
N ARG A 255 -10.20 31.94 -12.76
CA ARG A 255 -9.49 31.24 -11.68
C ARG A 255 -8.01 31.60 -11.60
N TRP A 256 -7.43 31.40 -10.41
CA TRP A 256 -5.98 31.48 -10.20
C TRP A 256 -5.29 30.19 -10.66
N GLU A 257 -4.20 30.34 -11.38
CA GLU A 257 -3.28 29.27 -11.77
C GLU A 257 -1.91 29.54 -11.17
N LEU A 258 -1.31 28.50 -10.57
CA LEU A 258 0.04 28.56 -10.04
C LEU A 258 1.00 28.05 -11.12
N MET A 259 1.89 28.93 -11.56
CA MET A 259 2.89 28.68 -12.61
C MET A 259 4.28 28.93 -12.06
N ASN A 260 5.32 28.46 -12.76
CA ASN A 260 6.70 28.59 -12.31
C ASN A 260 7.55 29.24 -13.41
N GLU A 261 8.41 30.19 -13.04
CA GLU A 261 9.24 30.98 -13.97
C GLU A 261 10.21 30.11 -14.80
N GLU A 262 10.57 28.93 -14.31
CA GLU A 262 11.40 27.96 -15.02
C GLU A 262 10.70 27.40 -16.29
N TRP A 263 9.38 27.27 -16.24
CA TRP A 263 8.57 26.60 -17.28
C TRP A 263 7.62 27.55 -18.03
N ASN A 264 7.31 28.69 -17.42
CA ASN A 264 6.33 29.65 -17.90
C ASN A 264 6.89 31.08 -17.91
N GLU A 265 6.53 31.85 -18.93
CA GLU A 265 6.85 33.27 -19.02
C GLU A 265 5.97 34.08 -18.04
N PRO A 266 6.55 34.92 -17.15
CA PRO A 266 5.80 35.64 -16.11
C PRO A 266 4.73 36.59 -16.63
N ASN A 267 4.96 37.21 -17.80
CA ASN A 267 4.07 38.23 -18.36
C ASN A 267 2.82 37.63 -19.01
N SER A 268 3.00 36.55 -19.77
CA SER A 268 1.90 35.93 -20.53
C SER A 268 1.30 34.71 -19.84
N GLY A 269 2.01 34.09 -18.88
CA GLY A 269 1.66 32.79 -18.29
C GLY A 269 1.82 31.61 -19.26
N LYS A 270 2.21 31.86 -20.52
CA LYS A 270 2.40 30.80 -21.52
C LYS A 270 3.65 29.99 -21.17
N SER A 271 3.63 28.70 -21.50
CA SER A 271 4.82 27.86 -21.39
C SER A 271 5.91 28.32 -22.37
N TRP A 272 7.17 28.32 -21.92
CA TRP A 272 8.32 28.59 -22.80
C TRP A 272 8.42 27.62 -23.98
N GLU A 273 7.90 26.40 -23.86
CA GLU A 273 7.84 25.45 -24.97
C GLU A 273 6.82 25.88 -26.03
N TYR A 274 5.66 26.39 -25.60
CA TYR A 274 4.64 26.92 -26.51
C TYR A 274 5.16 28.15 -27.25
N LEU A 275 5.80 29.10 -26.54
CA LEU A 275 6.40 30.30 -27.13
C LEU A 275 7.50 29.94 -28.15
N ARG A 276 8.36 28.95 -27.84
CA ARG A 276 9.38 28.45 -28.78
C ARG A 276 8.76 27.85 -30.03
N ARG A 277 7.64 27.14 -29.90
CA ARG A 277 6.94 26.53 -31.04
C ARG A 277 6.32 27.56 -31.98
N ILE A 278 5.90 28.72 -31.46
CA ILE A 278 5.30 29.80 -32.25
C ILE A 278 6.31 30.90 -32.63
N GLY A 279 7.58 30.78 -32.22
CA GLY A 279 8.63 31.75 -32.53
C GLY A 279 8.57 33.05 -31.72
N GLU A 280 7.92 33.02 -30.56
CA GLU A 280 7.74 34.17 -29.65
C GLU A 280 8.59 34.06 -28.36
N ALA A 281 9.49 33.06 -28.27
CA ALA A 281 10.37 32.83 -27.11
C ALA A 281 11.73 33.52 -27.25
#